data_AF-A0A6C0L3B5-F1
#
_entry.id   AF-A0A6C0L3B5-F1
#
_cell.length_a   1.000
_cell.length_b   1.000
_cell.length_c   1.000
_cell.angle_alpha   90.00
_cell.angle_beta   90.00
_cell.angle_gamma   90.00
#
_symmetry.space_group_name_H-M   'P 1'
#
loop_
_entity.id
_entity.type
_entity.pdbx_description
1 polymer ?
#
loop_
_entity_poly.entity_id
_entity_poly.type
_entity_poly.pdbx_seq_one_letter_code
_entity_poly.pdbx_strand_id
1 'polypeptide(L)'
;MFEVAFEEMTATVFVEEGAAGMAYMYGAADVQPGENKLRCAEGLALIRKLDRLQAGVPKHLHKKWRALRNQICFAFGPEMEAAI
;
A
#
# COMPACT_ATOMS: atom_id res chain seq x y z
N MET A 1 -0.80 25.94 -9.77
CA MET A 1 -0.91 24.67 -9.03
C MET A 1 -1.43 23.66 -10.02
N PHE A 2 -0.59 22.76 -10.53
CA PHE A 2 -1.03 21.75 -11.48
C PHE A 2 -1.80 20.69 -10.67
N GLU A 3 -3.13 20.79 -10.65
CA GLU A 3 -4.01 19.73 -10.17
C GLU A 3 -3.95 18.60 -11.21
N VAL A 4 -2.98 17.70 -11.04
CA VAL A 4 -3.07 16.38 -11.67
C VAL A 4 -4.31 15.74 -11.07
N ALA A 5 -5.25 15.30 -11.92
CA ALA A 5 -6.44 14.61 -11.45
C ALA A 5 -6.00 13.41 -10.58
N PHE A 6 -6.65 13.19 -9.44
CA PHE A 6 -6.27 12.14 -8.49
C PHE A 6 -6.09 10.76 -9.15
N GLU A 7 -6.88 10.46 -10.18
CA GLU A 7 -6.80 9.22 -10.96
C GLU A 7 -5.51 9.08 -11.78
N GLU A 8 -4.88 10.18 -12.16
CA GLU A 8 -3.64 10.24 -12.96
C GLU A 8 -2.38 10.32 -12.08
N MET A 9 -2.53 10.41 -10.76
CA MET A 9 -1.41 10.44 -9.84
C MET A 9 -0.64 9.11 -9.86
N THR A 10 0.69 9.22 -9.94
CA THR A 10 1.61 8.10 -9.71
C THR A 10 2.49 8.40 -8.52
N ALA A 11 2.66 7.41 -7.63
CA ALA A 11 3.53 7.51 -6.49
C ALA A 11 4.57 6.36 -6.51
N THR A 12 5.77 6.64 -6.04
CA THR A 12 6.80 5.62 -5.84
C THR A 12 6.86 5.28 -4.35
N VAL A 13 6.63 4.02 -4.01
CA VAL A 13 6.69 3.50 -2.64
C VAL A 13 7.87 2.55 -2.52
N PHE A 14 8.80 2.85 -1.62
CA PHE A 14 9.90 1.95 -1.31
C PHE A 14 9.48 0.93 -0.25
N VAL A 15 9.56 -0.36 -0.53
CA VAL A 15 9.18 -1.41 0.41
C VAL A 15 10.40 -2.25 0.78
N GLU A 16 10.67 -2.36 2.09
CA GLU A 16 11.74 -3.23 2.59
C GLU A 16 11.45 -4.71 2.32
N GLU A 17 12.49 -5.50 2.09
CA GLU A 17 12.39 -6.93 1.77
C GLU A 17 11.60 -7.73 2.82
N GLY A 18 11.78 -7.41 4.11
CA GLY A 18 11.01 -8.05 5.19
C GLY A 18 9.51 -7.70 5.16
N ALA A 19 9.15 -6.50 4.72
CA ALA A 19 7.76 -6.09 4.57
C ALA A 19 7.11 -6.71 3.32
N ALA A 20 7.85 -6.75 2.21
CA ALA A 20 7.41 -7.41 0.97
C ALA A 20 7.24 -8.92 1.17
N GLY A 21 8.20 -9.60 1.79
CA GLY A 21 8.09 -11.02 2.11
C GLY A 21 6.92 -11.33 3.03
N MET A 22 6.66 -10.46 4.01
CA MET A 22 5.49 -10.57 4.87
C MET A 22 4.18 -10.39 4.07
N ALA A 23 4.07 -9.36 3.24
CA ALA A 23 2.90 -9.13 2.38
C ALA A 23 2.65 -10.33 1.44
N TYR A 24 3.70 -10.87 0.82
CA TYR A 24 3.65 -12.05 -0.03
C TYR A 24 3.10 -13.28 0.71
N MET A 25 3.62 -13.58 1.91
CA MET A 25 3.17 -14.72 2.72
C MET A 25 1.67 -14.71 3.02
N TYR A 26 1.08 -13.51 3.14
CA TYR A 26 -0.34 -13.35 3.42
C TYR A 26 -1.19 -13.03 2.19
N GLY A 27 -0.64 -13.15 0.97
CA GLY A 27 -1.41 -13.10 -0.28
C GLY A 27 -1.37 -11.77 -1.04
N ALA A 28 -0.56 -10.80 -0.61
CA ALA A 28 -0.33 -9.51 -1.28
C ALA A 28 0.97 -9.54 -2.12
N ALA A 29 1.03 -10.44 -3.11
CA ALA A 29 2.19 -10.62 -3.98
C ALA A 29 2.49 -9.45 -4.93
N ASP A 30 1.56 -8.50 -5.06
CA ASP A 30 1.74 -7.29 -5.87
C ASP A 30 2.76 -6.33 -5.26
N VAL A 31 3.12 -6.52 -3.98
CA VAL A 31 4.14 -5.75 -3.29
C VAL A 31 5.51 -6.37 -3.53
N GLN A 32 6.33 -5.72 -4.34
CA GLN A 32 7.71 -6.14 -4.57
C GLN A 32 8.68 -5.46 -3.60
N PRO A 33 9.81 -6.09 -3.24
CA PRO A 33 10.87 -5.41 -2.53
C PRO A 33 11.48 -4.30 -3.39
N GLY A 34 11.85 -3.17 -2.78
CA GLY A 34 12.42 -2.01 -3.46
C GLY A 34 11.38 -0.99 -3.91
N GLU A 35 11.65 -0.29 -5.00
CA GLU A 35 10.80 0.78 -5.51
C GLU A 35 9.59 0.23 -6.30
N ASN A 36 8.39 0.54 -5.82
CA ASN A 36 7.13 0.21 -6.48
C ASN A 36 6.51 1.50 -7.00
N LYS A 37 6.48 1.68 -8.33
CA LYS A 37 5.75 2.78 -8.95
C LYS A 37 4.29 2.36 -9.16
N LEU A 38 3.39 3.01 -8.43
CA LEU A 38 1.97 2.71 -8.43
C LEU A 38 1.19 3.87 -9.01
N ARG A 39 0.16 3.58 -9.80
CA ARG A 39 -0.93 4.50 -10.11
C ARG A 39 -1.90 4.53 -8.94
N CYS A 40 -2.68 5.61 -8.84
CA CYS A 40 -3.67 5.76 -7.78
C CYS A 40 -4.65 4.57 -7.67
N ALA A 41 -5.19 4.10 -8.79
CA ALA A 41 -6.07 2.93 -8.83
C ALA A 41 -5.41 1.64 -8.31
N GLU A 42 -4.12 1.45 -8.61
CA GLU A 42 -3.34 0.30 -8.14
C GLU A 42 -3.08 0.41 -6.63
N GLY A 43 -2.75 1.62 -6.15
CA GLY A 43 -2.60 1.92 -4.72
C GLY A 43 -3.89 1.63 -3.93
N LEU A 44 -5.05 2.07 -4.44
CA LEU A 44 -6.36 1.79 -3.84
C LEU A 44 -6.67 0.31 -3.80
N ALA A 45 -6.48 -0.40 -4.91
CA ALA A 45 -6.71 -1.84 -4.98
C ALA A 45 -5.81 -2.59 -3.99
N LEU A 46 -4.55 -2.18 -3.88
CA LEU A 46 -3.59 -2.76 -2.96
C LEU A 46 -3.98 -2.50 -1.50
N ILE A 47 -4.37 -1.28 -1.13
CA ILE A 47 -4.80 -0.97 0.23
C ILE A 47 -6.05 -1.80 0.62
N ARG A 48 -7.05 -1.86 -0.25
CA ARG A 48 -8.27 -2.67 -0.01
C ARG A 48 -7.93 -4.16 0.14
N LYS A 49 -6.97 -4.66 -0.64
CA LYS A 49 -6.45 -6.01 -0.52
C LYS A 49 -5.76 -6.23 0.83
N LEU A 50 -4.92 -5.29 1.27
CA LEU A 50 -4.27 -5.35 2.56
C LEU A 50 -5.27 -5.32 3.73
N ASP A 51 -6.28 -4.47 3.68
CA ASP A 51 -7.31 -4.36 4.72
C ASP A 51 -8.13 -5.66 4.83
N ARG A 52 -8.50 -6.27 3.68
CA ARG A 52 -9.18 -7.58 3.66
C ARG A 52 -8.32 -8.70 4.25
N LEU A 53 -7.04 -8.72 3.95
CA LEU A 53 -6.12 -9.79 4.37
C LEU A 53 -5.68 -9.64 5.84
N GLN A 54 -5.83 -8.46 6.45
CA GLN A 54 -5.43 -8.20 7.84
C GLN A 54 -6.02 -9.20 8.84
N ALA A 55 -7.23 -9.71 8.59
CA ALA A 55 -7.88 -10.72 9.45
C ALA A 55 -7.08 -12.04 9.55
N GLY A 56 -6.32 -12.39 8.51
CA GLY A 56 -5.44 -13.58 8.48
C GLY A 56 -4.03 -13.34 9.03
N VAL A 57 -3.69 -12.08 9.34
CA VAL A 57 -2.35 -11.71 9.81
C VAL A 57 -2.27 -11.87 11.33
N PRO A 58 -1.23 -12.53 11.87
CA PRO A 58 -1.00 -12.60 13.31
C PRO A 58 -0.90 -11.22 13.98
N LYS A 59 -1.47 -11.08 15.18
CA LYS A 59 -1.54 -9.80 15.91
C LYS A 59 -0.18 -9.13 16.12
N HIS A 60 0.89 -9.92 16.34
CA HIS A 60 2.25 -9.38 16.53
C HIS A 60 2.81 -8.70 15.26
N LEU A 61 2.28 -9.04 14.08
CA LEU A 61 2.65 -8.43 12.80
C LEU A 61 1.74 -7.25 12.40
N HIS A 62 0.61 -7.03 13.09
CA HIS A 62 -0.34 -5.96 12.74
C HIS A 62 0.29 -4.58 12.71
N LYS A 63 1.30 -4.32 13.56
CA LYS A 63 2.03 -3.03 13.53
C LYS A 63 2.80 -2.86 12.22
N LYS A 64 3.48 -3.91 11.74
CA LYS A 64 4.19 -3.90 10.45
C LYS A 64 3.23 -3.86 9.27
N TRP A 65 2.12 -4.59 9.36
CA TRP A 65 1.04 -4.58 8.36
C TRP A 65 0.45 -3.17 8.17
N ARG A 66 0.07 -2.53 9.28
CA ARG A 66 -0.45 -1.15 9.26
C ARG A 66 0.59 -0.15 8.76
N ALA A 67 1.87 -0.34 9.09
CA ALA A 67 2.94 0.52 8.57
C ALA A 67 3.02 0.44 7.05
N LEU A 68 2.98 -0.77 6.46
CA LEU A 68 2.97 -0.95 5.00
C LEU A 68 1.74 -0.30 4.35
N ARG A 69 0.55 -0.56 4.88
CA ARG A 69 -0.71 0.03 4.40
C ARG A 69 -0.66 1.56 4.44
N ASN A 70 -0.18 2.13 5.55
CA ASN A 70 -0.08 3.58 5.72
C ASN A 70 0.98 4.19 4.81
N GLN A 71 2.09 3.50 4.56
CA GLN A 71 3.13 3.98 3.66
C GLN A 71 2.59 4.17 2.23
N ILE A 72 1.77 3.23 1.75
CA ILE A 72 1.09 3.35 0.45
C ILE A 72 0.09 4.51 0.50
N CYS A 73 -0.70 4.64 1.57
CA CYS A 73 -1.66 5.73 1.73
C CYS A 73 -0.98 7.12 1.69
N PHE A 74 0.09 7.29 2.46
CA PHE A 74 0.82 8.57 2.54
C PHE A 74 1.54 8.93 1.25
N ALA A 75 1.91 7.97 0.42
CA ALA A 75 2.56 8.23 -0.87
C ALA A 75 1.65 8.96 -1.86
N PHE A 76 0.32 8.80 -1.72
CA PHE A 76 -0.69 9.47 -2.55
C PHE A 76 -1.35 10.67 -1.86
N GLY A 77 -1.03 10.93 -0.59
CA GLY A 77 -1.55 12.09 0.15
C GLY A 77 -2.94 11.89 0.77
N PRO A 78 -3.52 12.96 1.34
CA PRO A 78 -4.82 12.93 2.03
C PRO A 78 -5.99 12.54 1.13
N GLU A 79 -5.89 12.75 -0.19
CA GLU A 79 -6.90 12.35 -1.17
C GLU A 79 -7.12 10.84 -1.18
N MET A 80 -6.05 10.07 -0.94
CA MET A 80 -6.11 8.61 -0.83
C MET A 80 -6.84 8.17 0.44
N GLU A 81 -6.62 8.85 1.57
CA GLU A 81 -7.31 8.54 2.82
C GLU A 81 -8.83 8.81 2.74
N ALA A 82 -9.25 9.82 1.98
CA ALA A 82 -10.65 10.08 1.70
C ALA A 82 -11.32 9.04 0.76
N ALA A 83 -10.53 8.28 0.00
CA ALA A 83 -11.01 7.33 -1.02
C ALA A 83 -11.06 5.86 -0.55
N ILE A 84 -10.51 5.55 0.63
CA ILE A 84 -10.47 4.20 1.22
C ILE A 84 -11.63 3.98 2.17
#